data_AF-A0A920KGV0-F1
#
_entry.id   AF-A0A920KGV0-F1
#
_cell.length_a   1.000
_cell.length_b   1.000
_cell.length_c   1.000
_cell.angle_alpha   90.00
_cell.angle_beta   90.00
_cell.angle_gamma   90.00
#
_symmetry.space_group_name_H-M   'P 1'
#
loop_
_entity.id
_entity.type
_entity.pdbx_description
1 polymer ?
#
loop_
_entity_poly.entity_id
_entity_poly.type
_entity_poly.pdbx_seq_one_letter_code
_entity_poly.pdbx_strand_id
1 'polypeptide(L)'
;MQQKKEASSSSSFARDAFAGQNTSDRPPLVGKEIQRLRQEHQLTLDELASKSGVSKSILSQIERDHSNPTLSTIWRISQALKQPLVDMLSVVKKTTFRAFEGQPNPGGQQYRWKVCAENPGNPWNGFYPSVV
;
A
#
# COMPACT_ATOMS: atom_id res chain seq x y z
N MET A 1 -55.99 -35.01 -2.95
CA MET A 1 -54.72 -35.26 -3.66
C MET A 1 -54.29 -33.98 -4.37
N GLN A 2 -53.33 -33.25 -3.82
CA GLN A 2 -52.38 -32.46 -4.61
C GLN A 2 -51.06 -32.50 -3.81
N GLN A 3 -50.00 -33.03 -4.42
CA GLN A 3 -48.65 -33.10 -3.86
C GLN A 3 -47.72 -32.09 -4.55
N LYS A 4 -46.80 -31.53 -3.74
CA LYS A 4 -45.41 -31.12 -4.01
C LYS A 4 -45.12 -30.09 -5.12
N LYS A 5 -44.42 -29.00 -4.75
CA LYS A 5 -42.94 -28.98 -4.68
C LYS A 5 -42.43 -27.69 -4.02
N GLU A 6 -41.52 -27.88 -3.07
CA GLU A 6 -40.59 -26.89 -2.54
C GLU A 6 -39.66 -26.39 -3.65
N ALA A 7 -39.21 -25.13 -3.52
CA ALA A 7 -37.89 -24.70 -3.95
C ALA A 7 -37.43 -23.52 -3.09
N SER A 8 -36.59 -23.82 -2.10
CA SER A 8 -35.66 -22.88 -1.50
C SER A 8 -34.69 -22.30 -2.54
N SER A 9 -34.08 -21.17 -2.16
CA SER A 9 -32.76 -20.70 -2.59
C SER A 9 -32.61 -20.11 -4.00
N SER A 10 -32.44 -18.79 -4.02
CA SER A 10 -31.61 -18.01 -4.97
C SER A 10 -31.52 -16.60 -4.36
N SER A 11 -30.41 -16.07 -3.83
CA SER A 11 -29.04 -16.11 -4.30
C SER A 11 -28.11 -15.73 -3.13
N SER A 12 -27.70 -16.72 -2.34
CA SER A 12 -26.48 -16.68 -1.52
C SER A 12 -25.23 -16.93 -2.38
N PHE A 13 -25.28 -16.58 -3.67
CA PHE A 13 -24.20 -16.86 -4.60
C PHE A 13 -22.96 -16.03 -4.23
N ALA A 14 -21.98 -16.73 -3.65
CA ALA A 14 -20.56 -16.42 -3.67
C ALA A 14 -20.01 -15.39 -2.65
N ARG A 15 -20.27 -15.54 -1.35
CA ARG A 15 -19.40 -14.88 -0.36
C ARG A 15 -18.06 -15.59 -0.11
N ASP A 16 -17.97 -16.90 -0.35
CA ASP A 16 -16.79 -17.69 0.07
C ASP A 16 -16.11 -18.52 -1.04
N ALA A 17 -16.12 -18.06 -2.30
CA ALA A 17 -15.51 -18.81 -3.43
C ALA A 17 -14.26 -18.15 -4.06
N PHE A 18 -13.67 -17.14 -3.43
CA PHE A 18 -12.48 -16.44 -3.94
C PHE A 18 -11.37 -16.28 -2.91
N ALA A 19 -11.13 -17.32 -2.10
CA ALA A 19 -9.99 -17.43 -1.18
C ALA A 19 -8.65 -17.65 -1.93
N GLY A 20 -8.37 -16.83 -2.94
CA GLY A 20 -7.18 -16.94 -3.79
C GLY A 20 -7.02 -15.83 -4.84
N GLN A 21 -7.72 -14.69 -4.73
CA GLN A 21 -7.42 -13.54 -5.58
C GLN A 21 -6.21 -12.79 -5.04
N ASN A 22 -5.18 -12.62 -5.87
CA ASN A 22 -4.06 -11.73 -5.58
C ASN A 22 -4.61 -10.34 -5.22
N THR A 23 -4.19 -9.79 -4.09
CA THR A 23 -4.51 -8.42 -3.69
C THR A 23 -3.97 -7.35 -4.66
N SER A 24 -3.24 -7.77 -5.71
CA SER A 24 -2.67 -6.94 -6.77
C SER A 24 -3.70 -6.34 -7.72
N ASP A 25 -4.88 -6.94 -7.85
CA ASP A 25 -5.83 -6.56 -8.91
C ASP A 25 -6.81 -5.46 -8.47
N ARG A 26 -6.78 -5.07 -7.19
CA ARG A 26 -7.59 -3.98 -6.67
C ARG A 26 -6.77 -2.70 -6.61
N PRO A 27 -7.34 -1.55 -7.01
CA PRO A 27 -6.65 -0.28 -6.90
C PRO A 27 -6.28 -0.01 -5.42
N PRO A 28 -5.15 0.66 -5.17
CA PRO A 28 -4.72 0.98 -3.82
C PRO A 28 -5.78 1.83 -3.11
N LEU A 29 -6.05 1.49 -1.85
CA LEU A 29 -6.99 2.23 -1.01
C LEU A 29 -6.30 3.50 -0.51
N VAL A 30 -6.72 4.65 -1.05
CA VAL A 30 -6.13 5.97 -0.79
C VAL A 30 -7.03 6.87 0.04
N GLY A 31 -8.31 6.50 0.18
CA GLY A 31 -9.33 7.32 0.84
C GLY A 31 -9.00 7.66 2.28
N LYS A 32 -8.55 6.66 3.05
CA LYS A 32 -8.16 6.85 4.46
C LYS A 32 -6.96 7.80 4.62
N GLU A 33 -5.98 7.72 3.72
CA GLU A 33 -4.80 8.60 3.81
C GLU A 33 -5.16 10.04 3.45
N ILE A 34 -5.98 10.24 2.42
CA ILE A 34 -6.54 11.58 2.09
C ILE A 34 -7.32 12.14 3.26
N GLN A 35 -8.17 11.34 3.90
CA GLN A 35 -8.93 11.76 5.08
C GLN A 35 -8.01 12.15 6.23
N ARG A 36 -6.97 11.34 6.51
CA ARG A 36 -5.98 11.60 7.56
C ARG A 36 -5.26 12.92 7.33
N LEU A 37 -4.71 13.12 6.13
CA LEU A 37 -4.04 14.36 5.73
C LEU A 37 -4.99 15.56 5.82
N ARG A 38 -6.23 15.42 5.32
CA ARG A 38 -7.22 16.50 5.41
C ARG A 38 -7.44 16.95 6.86
N GLN A 39 -7.57 16.01 7.79
CA GLN A 39 -7.75 16.29 9.21
C GLN A 39 -6.48 16.88 9.86
N GLU A 40 -5.30 16.39 9.49
CA GLU A 40 -4.01 16.93 9.95
C GLU A 40 -3.87 18.41 9.56
N HIS A 41 -4.31 18.78 8.36
CA HIS A 41 -4.36 20.15 7.87
C HIS A 41 -5.58 20.96 8.37
N GLN A 42 -6.42 20.38 9.24
CA GLN A 42 -7.65 20.97 9.79
C GLN A 42 -8.62 21.50 8.71
N LEU A 43 -8.69 20.82 7.57
CA LEU A 43 -9.58 21.20 6.48
C LEU A 43 -10.91 20.46 6.58
N THR A 44 -12.00 21.20 6.35
CA THR A 44 -13.31 20.61 6.06
C THR A 44 -13.32 20.00 4.66
N LEU A 45 -14.31 19.14 4.41
CA LEU A 45 -14.56 18.58 3.08
C LEU A 45 -14.81 19.68 2.03
N ASP A 46 -15.50 20.76 2.39
CA ASP A 46 -15.79 21.88 1.48
C ASP A 46 -14.54 22.70 1.15
N GLU A 47 -13.67 22.92 2.14
CA GLU A 47 -12.41 23.63 1.91
C GLU A 47 -11.47 22.84 1.02
N LEU A 48 -11.33 21.53 1.24
CA LEU A 48 -10.50 20.69 0.37
C LEU A 48 -11.10 20.58 -1.04
N ALA A 49 -12.43 20.49 -1.15
CA ALA A 49 -13.12 20.51 -2.44
C ALA A 49 -12.84 21.81 -3.21
N SER A 50 -12.92 22.95 -2.53
CA SER A 50 -12.64 24.26 -3.12
C SER A 50 -11.18 24.40 -3.56
N LYS A 51 -10.23 23.93 -2.74
CA LYS A 51 -8.79 24.00 -3.04
C LYS A 51 -8.34 23.05 -4.16
N SER A 52 -8.88 21.84 -4.20
CA SER A 52 -8.56 20.85 -5.23
C SER A 52 -9.36 21.07 -6.51
N GLY A 53 -10.49 21.79 -6.43
CA GLY A 53 -11.52 21.92 -7.46
C GLY A 53 -12.23 20.59 -7.79
N VAL A 54 -12.17 19.63 -6.87
CA VAL A 54 -12.93 18.37 -6.93
C VAL A 54 -14.22 18.57 -6.14
N SER A 55 -15.34 18.08 -6.62
CA SER A 55 -16.61 18.29 -5.91
C SER A 55 -16.63 17.58 -4.55
N LYS A 56 -17.32 18.19 -3.57
CA LYS A 56 -17.49 17.63 -2.22
C LYS A 56 -18.01 16.19 -2.23
N SER A 57 -18.95 15.88 -3.12
CA SER A 57 -19.54 14.54 -3.26
C SER A 57 -18.50 13.51 -3.71
N ILE A 58 -17.71 13.84 -4.75
CA ILE A 58 -16.63 12.97 -5.23
C ILE A 58 -15.57 12.79 -4.15
N LEU A 59 -15.16 13.87 -3.48
CA LEU A 59 -14.19 13.80 -2.40
C LEU A 59 -14.68 12.91 -1.24
N SER A 60 -15.96 13.01 -0.86
CA SER A 60 -16.58 12.12 0.12
C SER A 60 -16.61 10.66 -0.32
N GLN A 61 -16.83 10.37 -1.60
CA GLN A 61 -16.78 9.01 -2.13
C GLN A 61 -15.35 8.47 -2.16
N ILE A 62 -14.36 9.31 -2.46
CA ILE A 62 -12.94 8.95 -2.44
C ILE A 62 -12.50 8.62 -1.00
N GLU A 63 -12.82 9.47 -0.01
CA GLU A 63 -12.43 9.23 1.40
C GLU A 63 -12.97 7.91 1.97
N ARG A 64 -14.06 7.38 1.40
CA ARG A 64 -14.68 6.12 1.79
C ARG A 64 -14.35 4.95 0.85
N ASP A 65 -13.40 5.14 -0.08
CA ASP A 65 -13.01 4.14 -1.08
C ASP A 65 -14.19 3.60 -1.94
N HIS A 66 -15.24 4.41 -2.13
CA HIS A 66 -16.44 4.06 -2.91
C HIS A 66 -16.39 4.52 -4.36
N SER A 67 -15.25 5.04 -4.83
CA SER A 67 -15.07 5.49 -6.21
C SER A 67 -13.68 5.12 -6.71
N ASN A 68 -13.53 5.03 -8.04
CA ASN A 68 -12.25 4.85 -8.70
C ASN A 68 -11.80 6.21 -9.29
N PRO A 69 -11.16 7.09 -8.51
CA PRO A 69 -10.74 8.40 -8.99
C PRO A 69 -9.66 8.25 -10.06
N THR A 70 -9.65 9.16 -11.04
CA THR A 70 -8.56 9.24 -12.01
C THR A 70 -7.27 9.72 -11.33
N LEU A 71 -6.12 9.39 -11.92
CA LEU A 71 -4.83 9.90 -11.46
C LEU A 71 -4.81 11.44 -11.39
N SER A 72 -5.46 12.11 -12.34
CA SER A 72 -5.60 13.57 -12.35
C SER A 72 -6.34 14.10 -11.11
N THR A 73 -7.43 13.45 -10.71
CA THR A 73 -8.17 13.81 -9.49
C THR A 73 -7.31 13.67 -8.24
N ILE A 74 -6.60 12.55 -8.12
CA ILE A 74 -5.68 12.28 -7.00
C ILE A 74 -4.54 13.30 -6.97
N TRP A 75 -3.98 13.64 -8.14
CA TRP A 75 -2.93 14.65 -8.26
C TRP A 75 -3.41 16.03 -7.77
N ARG A 76 -4.60 16.47 -8.17
CA ARG A 76 -5.19 17.75 -7.72
C ARG A 76 -5.41 17.79 -6.21
N ILE A 77 -5.82 16.67 -5.60
CA ILE A 77 -5.97 16.54 -4.14
C ILE A 77 -4.60 16.65 -3.46
N SER A 78 -3.59 15.95 -3.98
CA SER A 78 -2.20 16.02 -3.49
C SER A 78 -1.66 17.46 -3.52
N GLN A 79 -1.90 18.21 -4.61
CA GLN A 79 -1.51 19.62 -4.68
C GLN A 79 -2.23 20.49 -3.63
N ALA A 80 -3.53 20.27 -3.42
CA ALA A 80 -4.32 21.01 -2.44
C ALA A 80 -3.88 20.73 -0.99
N LEU A 81 -3.45 19.49 -0.70
CA LEU A 81 -2.89 19.07 0.58
C LEU A 81 -1.40 19.42 0.74
N LYS A 82 -0.73 19.90 -0.31
CA LYS A 82 0.72 20.15 -0.36
C LYS A 82 1.56 18.92 0.01
N GLN A 83 1.07 17.72 -0.32
CA GLN A 83 1.73 16.45 -0.04
C GLN A 83 2.19 15.81 -1.36
N PRO A 84 3.42 15.27 -1.46
CA PRO A 84 3.86 14.55 -2.65
C PRO A 84 2.93 13.38 -2.97
N LEU A 85 2.59 13.22 -4.26
CA LEU A 85 1.69 12.17 -4.72
C LEU A 85 2.18 10.77 -4.31
N VAL A 86 3.49 10.54 -4.42
CA VAL A 86 4.11 9.27 -4.06
C VAL A 86 3.88 8.95 -2.59
N ASP A 87 4.04 9.92 -1.69
CA ASP A 87 3.87 9.72 -0.24
C ASP A 87 2.41 9.42 0.09
N MET A 88 1.47 10.05 -0.62
CA MET A 88 0.03 9.81 -0.44
C MET A 88 -0.41 8.41 -0.94
N LEU A 89 0.27 7.86 -1.94
CA LEU A 89 -0.01 6.54 -2.51
C LEU A 89 0.82 5.42 -1.86
N SER A 90 1.85 5.76 -1.09
CA SER A 90 2.79 4.78 -0.59
C SER A 90 2.24 4.04 0.63
N VAL A 91 1.90 2.76 0.43
CA VAL A 91 1.80 1.79 1.52
C VAL A 91 3.23 1.40 1.91
N VAL A 92 3.97 2.32 2.53
CA VAL A 92 5.29 1.96 3.07
C VAL A 92 5.04 1.03 4.24
N LYS A 93 5.02 -0.28 3.99
CA LYS A 93 5.38 -1.24 5.02
C LYS A 93 6.78 -0.84 5.44
N LYS A 94 6.92 -0.25 6.62
CA LYS A 94 8.22 -0.13 7.27
C LYS A 94 8.69 -1.56 7.44
N THR A 95 9.48 -2.05 6.48
CA THR A 95 10.27 -3.25 6.65
C THR A 95 11.30 -2.83 7.67
N THR A 96 10.93 -2.98 8.94
CA THR A 96 11.89 -2.94 10.03
C THR A 96 12.84 -4.06 9.71
N PHE A 97 13.97 -3.72 9.11
CA PHE A 97 15.12 -4.60 9.10
C PHE A 97 15.41 -4.81 10.58
N ARG A 98 15.04 -5.99 11.11
CA ARG A 98 15.63 -6.43 12.38
C ARG A 98 17.11 -6.39 12.08
N ALA A 99 17.85 -5.54 12.79
CA ALA A 99 19.29 -5.62 12.78
C ALA A 99 19.60 -7.10 12.98
N PHE A 100 20.22 -7.71 11.98
CA PHE A 100 20.79 -9.03 12.16
C PHE A 100 21.91 -8.74 13.16
N GLU A 101 21.61 -8.83 14.46
CA GLU A 101 22.62 -9.11 15.47
C GLU A 101 23.19 -10.43 14.97
N GLY A 102 24.28 -10.34 14.20
CA GLY A 102 24.96 -11.49 13.68
C GLY A 102 25.19 -12.40 14.87
N GLN A 103 24.60 -13.61 14.83
CA GLN A 103 25.07 -14.64 15.73
C GLN A 103 26.58 -14.71 15.50
N PRO A 104 27.41 -14.60 16.55
CA PRO A 104 28.84 -14.72 16.39
C PRO A 104 29.08 -16.02 15.63
N ASN A 105 29.85 -15.92 14.55
CA ASN A 105 30.24 -17.07 13.75
C ASN A 105 30.71 -18.17 14.72
N PRO A 106 30.25 -19.44 14.62
CA PRO A 106 30.62 -20.50 15.56
C PRO A 106 32.13 -20.74 15.70
N GLY A 107 32.97 -20.07 14.89
CA GLY A 107 34.43 -20.08 14.99
C GLY A 107 35.08 -18.83 15.63
N GLY A 108 34.34 -17.85 16.16
CA GLY A 108 34.92 -16.67 16.83
C GLY A 108 35.75 -15.73 15.94
N GLN A 109 35.69 -15.90 14.62
CA GLN A 109 36.47 -15.12 13.67
C GLN A 109 35.82 -13.77 13.37
N GLN A 110 36.60 -12.70 13.47
CA GLN A 110 36.20 -11.33 13.15
C GLN A 110 36.26 -11.12 11.63
N TYR A 111 35.23 -10.51 11.06
CA TYR A 111 35.20 -10.14 9.65
C TYR A 111 35.57 -8.67 9.45
N ARG A 112 36.40 -8.38 8.43
CA ARG A 112 36.61 -7.02 7.90
C ARG A 112 35.98 -6.95 6.51
N TRP A 113 34.99 -6.08 6.37
CA TRP A 113 34.36 -5.80 5.08
C TRP A 113 35.34 -5.05 4.19
N LYS A 114 35.71 -5.62 3.04
CA LYS A 114 36.48 -4.95 2.00
C LYS A 114 35.55 -4.68 0.81
N VAL A 115 35.57 -3.44 0.33
CA VAL A 115 34.97 -3.07 -0.95
C VAL A 115 35.97 -3.46 -2.04
N CYS A 116 35.68 -4.52 -2.78
CA CYS A 116 36.47 -4.92 -3.95
C CYS A 116 35.73 -4.52 -5.22
N ALA A 117 36.48 -4.16 -6.28
CA ALA A 117 35.95 -4.01 -7.62
C ALA A 117 35.29 -5.30 -8.11
N GLU A 118 34.34 -5.13 -9.02
CA GLU A 118 33.35 -6.09 -9.53
C GLU A 118 33.91 -7.51 -9.75
N ASN A 119 33.24 -8.50 -9.16
CA ASN A 119 33.54 -9.92 -9.36
C ASN A 119 32.41 -10.53 -10.21
N PRO A 120 32.67 -10.86 -11.48
CA PRO A 120 31.62 -11.21 -12.45
C PRO A 120 30.92 -12.56 -12.19
N GLY A 121 31.27 -13.27 -11.11
CA GLY A 121 30.64 -14.54 -10.71
C GLY A 121 29.67 -14.45 -9.53
N ASN A 122 29.43 -13.27 -8.95
CA ASN A 122 28.60 -13.13 -7.75
C ASN A 122 27.49 -12.08 -7.94
N PRO A 123 26.20 -12.43 -7.70
CA PRO A 123 25.10 -11.47 -7.80
C PRO A 123 25.08 -10.40 -6.70
N TRP A 124 25.83 -10.57 -5.61
CA TRP A 124 25.98 -9.56 -4.55
C TRP A 124 27.15 -8.63 -4.86
N ASN A 125 26.91 -7.63 -5.71
CA ASN A 125 27.88 -6.59 -6.03
C ASN A 125 28.50 -5.97 -4.76
N GLY A 126 29.81 -6.15 -4.57
CA GLY A 126 30.68 -5.25 -3.78
C GLY A 126 30.93 -5.56 -2.30
N PHE A 127 30.27 -6.54 -1.67
CA PHE A 127 30.46 -6.83 -0.24
C PHE A 127 30.84 -8.29 0.01
N TYR A 128 32.12 -8.54 0.29
CA TYR A 128 32.63 -9.86 0.68
C TYR A 128 33.06 -9.85 2.14
N PRO A 129 32.54 -10.76 2.98
CA PRO A 129 33.15 -11.01 4.27
C PRO A 129 34.52 -11.67 4.05
N SER A 130 35.58 -11.01 4.51
CA SER A 130 36.91 -11.62 4.61
C SER A 130 37.26 -11.77 6.08
N VAL A 131 37.80 -12.94 6.45
CA VAL A 131 38.31 -13.19 7.79
C VAL A 131 39.54 -12.32 8.02
N VAL A 132 39.59 -11.63 9.17
CA VAL A 132 40.76 -10.85 9.61
C VAL A 132 41.88 -11.79 10.03
#